data_AF-A0A964QGH8-F1
#
_entry.id   AF-A0A964QGH8-F1
#
_cell.length_a   1.000
_cell.length_b   1.000
_cell.length_c   1.000
_cell.angle_alpha   90.00
_cell.angle_beta   90.00
_cell.angle_gamma   90.00
#
_symmetry.space_group_name_H-M   'P 1'
#
loop_
_entity.id
_entity.type
_entity.pdbx_description
1 polymer ?
#
loop_
_entity_poly.entity_id
_entity_poly.type
_entity_poly.pdbx_seq_one_letter_code
_entity_poly.pdbx_strand_id
1 'polypeptide(L)'
;MPARRTSFAQYLFGSVSLERPPFFYAYSGMWLHLLLSLVLVPLFALPLFDSLSALMIASLSLGIIIYSLVAREYGLLINILSYGLSMAQLTPLKADHAPLMMVAILVALASCYLILSQQYRRYIKEVYGDEHGIPLWIAGLTLLLVIMHFLYGLNLVNS
;
A
#
# COMPACT_ATOMS: atom_id res chain seq x y z
N MET A 1 10.97 33.24 14.32
CA MET A 1 11.09 31.95 15.05
C MET A 1 11.52 30.89 14.04
N PRO A 2 12.55 30.07 14.30
CA PRO A 2 12.91 29.02 13.36
C PRO A 2 11.73 28.04 13.24
N ALA A 3 11.32 27.71 12.02
CA ALA A 3 10.27 26.74 11.77
C ALA A 3 10.62 25.43 12.48
N ARG A 4 9.74 24.94 13.35
CA ARG A 4 9.92 23.65 14.03
C ARG A 4 10.06 22.59 12.94
N ARG A 5 11.24 21.95 12.83
CA ARG A 5 11.51 20.91 11.83
C ARG A 5 10.56 19.74 12.07
N THR A 6 9.53 19.60 11.24
CA THR A 6 8.61 18.46 11.25
C THR A 6 9.29 17.29 10.55
N SER A 7 9.25 16.11 11.16
CA SER A 7 9.70 14.88 10.48
C SER A 7 8.75 14.49 9.35
N PHE A 8 9.23 13.73 8.37
CA PHE A 8 8.40 13.23 7.27
C PHE A 8 7.19 12.41 7.76
N ALA A 9 7.36 11.60 8.80
CA ALA A 9 6.24 10.88 9.42
C ALA A 9 5.19 11.85 10.00
N GLN A 10 5.63 12.88 10.73
CA GLN A 10 4.72 13.91 11.26
C GLN A 10 4.02 14.72 10.17
N TYR A 11 4.64 14.86 9.00
CA TYR A 11 4.03 15.44 7.81
C TYR A 11 2.91 14.54 7.26
N LEU A 12 3.17 13.24 7.09
CA LEU A 12 2.21 12.27 6.56
C LEU A 12 0.95 12.10 7.42
N PHE A 13 1.07 12.22 8.75
CA PHE A 13 -0.07 12.05 9.66
C PHE A 13 -0.77 13.38 10.04
N GLY A 14 -0.20 14.51 9.63
CA GLY A 14 -0.68 15.84 10.02
C GLY A 14 -0.45 16.09 11.51
N SER A 15 0.62 16.80 11.85
CA SER A 15 0.96 17.02 13.26
C SER A 15 0.19 18.18 13.91
N VAL A 16 -0.37 19.14 13.17
CA VAL A 16 -1.00 20.36 13.75
C VAL A 16 -2.07 21.05 12.86
N SER A 17 -2.60 20.44 11.80
CA SER A 17 -3.63 21.08 10.93
C SER A 17 -5.05 20.57 11.22
N LEU A 18 -6.04 21.48 11.15
CA LEU A 18 -7.47 21.14 11.21
C LEU A 18 -7.90 20.19 10.08
N GLU A 19 -7.19 20.23 8.94
CA GLU A 19 -7.36 19.32 7.81
C GLU A 19 -6.31 18.20 7.85
N ARG A 20 -6.77 16.94 7.86
CA ARG A 20 -5.87 15.77 7.81
C ARG A 20 -5.39 15.54 6.37
N PRO A 21 -4.10 15.19 6.16
CA PRO A 21 -3.59 14.90 4.83
C PRO A 21 -4.25 13.64 4.23
N PRO A 22 -4.35 13.52 2.89
CA PRO A 22 -4.94 12.35 2.23
C PRO A 22 -4.34 11.01 2.66
N PHE A 23 -3.03 10.99 2.96
CA PHE A 23 -2.33 9.79 3.43
C PHE A 23 -2.89 9.26 4.75
N PHE A 24 -3.36 10.13 5.65
CA PHE A 24 -3.95 9.72 6.92
C PHE A 24 -5.24 8.90 6.71
N TYR A 25 -6.12 9.34 5.80
CA TYR A 25 -7.36 8.62 5.48
C TYR A 25 -7.07 7.26 4.83
N ALA A 26 -6.08 7.22 3.93
CA ALA A 26 -5.62 5.99 3.31
C ALA A 26 -5.09 4.99 4.34
N TYR A 27 -4.21 5.44 5.24
CA TYR A 27 -3.62 4.63 6.30
C TYR A 27 -4.68 4.10 7.26
N SER A 28 -5.57 4.97 7.75
CA SER A 28 -6.66 4.56 8.64
C SER A 28 -7.64 3.59 7.98
N GLY A 29 -8.00 3.82 6.72
CA GLY A 29 -8.84 2.92 5.93
C GLY A 29 -8.22 1.53 5.73
N MET A 30 -6.92 1.47 5.42
CA MET A 30 -6.17 0.21 5.34
C MET A 30 -6.26 -0.59 6.64
N TRP A 31 -5.96 0.04 7.78
CA TRP A 31 -5.99 -0.65 9.08
C TRP A 31 -7.39 -1.05 9.50
N LEU A 32 -8.38 -0.18 9.29
CA LEU A 32 -9.78 -0.49 9.58
C LEU A 32 -10.24 -1.73 8.80
N HIS A 33 -9.96 -1.77 7.49
CA HIS A 33 -10.31 -2.91 6.66
C HIS A 33 -9.58 -4.19 7.09
N LEU A 34 -8.29 -4.11 7.41
CA LEU A 34 -7.53 -5.26 7.88
C LEU A 34 -8.10 -5.81 9.20
N LEU A 35 -8.37 -4.94 10.17
CA LEU A 35 -8.94 -5.32 11.46
C LEU A 35 -10.33 -5.95 11.31
N LEU A 36 -11.21 -5.35 10.50
CA LEU A 36 -12.52 -5.91 10.22
C LEU A 36 -12.39 -7.28 9.53
N SER A 37 -11.49 -7.41 8.56
CA SER A 37 -11.28 -8.66 7.84
C SER A 37 -10.72 -9.76 8.72
N LEU A 38 -9.76 -9.46 9.61
CA LEU A 38 -9.19 -10.42 10.57
C LEU A 38 -10.26 -10.97 11.51
N VAL A 39 -11.31 -10.20 11.81
CA VAL A 39 -12.47 -10.67 12.57
C VAL A 39 -13.41 -11.49 11.67
N LEU A 40 -13.75 -11.01 10.48
CA LEU A 40 -14.74 -11.65 9.61
C LEU A 40 -14.29 -13.01 9.06
N VAL A 41 -13.02 -13.15 8.66
CA VAL A 41 -12.48 -14.38 8.05
C VAL A 41 -12.71 -15.64 8.90
N PRO A 42 -12.34 -15.67 10.21
CA PRO A 42 -12.64 -16.83 11.05
C PRO A 42 -14.14 -17.02 11.31
N LEU A 43 -14.94 -15.93 11.35
CA LEU A 43 -16.40 -16.01 11.47
C LEU A 43 -17.06 -16.73 10.29
N PHE A 44 -16.46 -16.65 9.09
CA PHE A 44 -16.90 -17.36 7.89
C PHE A 44 -16.18 -18.70 7.67
N ALA A 45 -15.48 -19.22 8.68
CA ALA A 45 -14.74 -20.47 8.65
C ALA A 45 -13.68 -20.56 7.51
N LEU A 46 -13.14 -19.42 7.10
CA LEU A 46 -12.03 -19.37 6.14
C LEU A 46 -10.69 -19.62 6.87
N PRO A 47 -9.74 -20.35 6.26
CA PRO A 47 -8.43 -20.58 6.86
C PRO A 47 -7.65 -19.26 6.96
N LEU A 48 -7.45 -18.80 8.20
CA LEU A 48 -6.87 -17.48 8.48
C LEU A 48 -5.45 -17.32 7.93
N PHE A 49 -4.58 -18.32 8.15
CA PHE A 49 -3.19 -18.26 7.72
C PHE A 49 -3.06 -18.21 6.19
N ASP A 50 -3.86 -19.00 5.49
CA ASP A 50 -3.86 -19.05 4.03
C ASP A 50 -4.44 -17.76 3.43
N SER A 51 -5.39 -17.13 4.14
CA SER A 51 -6.05 -15.89 3.73
C SER A 51 -5.27 -14.63 4.06
N LEU A 52 -4.29 -14.69 4.98
CA LEU A 52 -3.65 -13.51 5.56
C LEU A 52 -2.97 -12.64 4.49
N SER A 53 -2.24 -13.26 3.57
CA SER A 53 -1.55 -12.55 2.48
C SER A 53 -2.54 -11.79 1.60
N ALA A 54 -3.63 -12.46 1.21
CA ALA A 54 -4.71 -11.86 0.41
C ALA A 54 -5.36 -10.68 1.14
N LEU A 55 -5.62 -10.82 2.44
CA LEU A 55 -6.20 -9.76 3.27
C LEU A 55 -5.27 -8.56 3.42
N MET A 56 -3.98 -8.80 3.61
CA MET A 56 -3.00 -7.72 3.73
C MET A 56 -2.92 -6.92 2.43
N ILE A 57 -2.86 -7.59 1.27
CA ILE A 57 -2.81 -6.91 -0.03
C ILE A 57 -4.12 -6.22 -0.36
N ALA A 58 -5.27 -6.86 -0.12
CA ALA A 58 -6.58 -6.22 -0.28
C ALA A 58 -6.71 -4.96 0.60
N SER A 59 -6.29 -5.03 1.87
CA SER A 59 -6.32 -3.88 2.78
C SER A 59 -5.42 -2.74 2.29
N LEU A 60 -4.21 -3.07 1.83
CA LEU A 60 -3.28 -2.10 1.26
C LEU A 60 -3.85 -1.45 0.00
N SER A 61 -4.39 -2.23 -0.93
CA SER A 61 -5.02 -1.75 -2.15
C SER A 61 -6.22 -0.84 -1.86
N LEU A 62 -7.04 -1.19 -0.86
CA LEU A 62 -8.14 -0.33 -0.43
C LEU A 62 -7.64 1.01 0.13
N GLY A 63 -6.58 1.00 0.95
CA GLY A 63 -5.93 2.22 1.41
C GLY A 63 -5.46 3.10 0.24
N ILE A 64 -4.85 2.50 -0.78
CA ILE A 64 -4.41 3.21 -1.99
C ILE A 64 -5.59 3.75 -2.81
N ILE A 65 -6.70 3.01 -2.91
CA ILE A 65 -7.93 3.49 -3.55
C ILE A 65 -8.48 4.71 -2.81
N ILE A 66 -8.56 4.66 -1.48
CA ILE A 66 -8.98 5.78 -0.64
C ILE A 66 -8.06 6.98 -0.88
N TYR A 67 -6.73 6.77 -0.86
CA TYR A 67 -5.77 7.83 -1.17
C TYR A 67 -6.03 8.44 -2.55
N SER A 68 -6.20 7.61 -3.57
CA SER A 68 -6.42 8.02 -4.96
C SER A 68 -7.66 8.92 -5.08
N LEU A 69 -8.76 8.56 -4.43
CA LEU A 69 -9.99 9.33 -4.44
C LEU A 69 -9.85 10.67 -3.70
N VAL A 70 -9.26 10.66 -2.50
CA VAL A 70 -9.11 11.87 -1.67
C VAL A 70 -8.08 12.84 -2.26
N ALA A 71 -6.95 12.33 -2.74
CA ALA A 71 -5.88 13.12 -3.35
C ALA A 71 -6.12 13.45 -4.84
N ARG A 72 -7.18 12.89 -5.46
CA ARG A 72 -7.50 12.98 -6.89
C ARG A 72 -6.38 12.46 -7.81
N GLU A 73 -5.61 11.50 -7.32
CA GLU A 73 -4.53 10.83 -8.04
C GLU A 73 -5.07 9.57 -8.74
N TYR A 74 -5.94 9.76 -9.74
CA TYR A 74 -6.74 8.66 -10.33
C TYR A 74 -5.91 7.58 -11.04
N GLY A 75 -4.66 7.86 -11.39
CA GLY A 75 -3.73 6.85 -11.92
C GLY A 75 -3.52 5.66 -10.96
N LEU A 76 -3.74 5.87 -9.65
CA LEU A 76 -3.63 4.83 -8.63
C LEU A 76 -4.88 3.94 -8.52
N LEU A 77 -5.98 4.25 -9.22
CA LEU A 77 -7.21 3.43 -9.23
C LEU A 77 -7.01 2.05 -9.88
N ILE A 78 -5.88 1.81 -10.54
CA ILE A 78 -5.48 0.46 -10.96
C ILE A 78 -5.45 -0.55 -9.79
N ASN A 79 -5.33 -0.06 -8.55
CA ASN A 79 -5.44 -0.89 -7.34
C ASN A 79 -6.83 -1.52 -7.13
N ILE A 80 -7.87 -1.10 -7.85
CA ILE A 80 -9.16 -1.81 -7.89
C ILE A 80 -8.96 -3.24 -8.43
N LEU A 81 -8.08 -3.41 -9.43
CA LEU A 81 -7.76 -4.74 -9.96
C LEU A 81 -7.00 -5.56 -8.91
N SER A 82 -6.00 -4.98 -8.26
CA SER A 82 -5.24 -5.65 -7.20
C SER A 82 -6.13 -6.07 -6.02
N TYR A 83 -7.05 -5.19 -5.62
CA TYR A 83 -8.06 -5.48 -4.61
C TYR A 83 -8.96 -6.64 -5.04
N GLY A 84 -9.53 -6.59 -6.24
CA GLY A 84 -10.41 -7.63 -6.76
C GLY A 84 -9.71 -8.99 -6.87
N LEU A 85 -8.48 -9.03 -7.37
CA LEU A 85 -7.66 -10.25 -7.46
C LEU A 85 -7.35 -10.84 -6.08
N SER A 86 -7.05 -9.98 -5.10
CA SER A 86 -6.78 -10.44 -3.73
C SER A 86 -8.05 -10.98 -3.06
N MET A 87 -9.19 -10.31 -3.25
CA MET A 87 -10.48 -10.78 -2.71
C MET A 87 -10.98 -12.05 -3.40
N ALA A 88 -10.69 -12.25 -4.68
CA ALA A 88 -11.05 -13.47 -5.40
C ALA A 88 -10.42 -14.73 -4.79
N GLN A 89 -9.28 -14.62 -4.12
CA GLN A 89 -8.62 -15.76 -3.47
C GLN A 89 -9.35 -16.24 -2.22
N LEU A 90 -10.19 -15.38 -1.64
CA LEU A 90 -11.03 -15.72 -0.51
C LEU A 90 -12.31 -16.45 -0.93
N THR A 91 -12.48 -16.69 -2.24
CA THR A 91 -13.62 -17.43 -2.79
C THR A 91 -13.26 -18.89 -3.04
N PRO A 92 -14.24 -19.81 -2.97
CA PRO A 92 -13.99 -21.25 -3.17
C PRO A 92 -13.71 -21.64 -4.65
N LEU A 93 -13.39 -20.68 -5.51
CA LEU A 93 -13.08 -20.93 -6.92
C LEU A 93 -11.73 -21.67 -7.03
N LYS A 94 -11.76 -22.85 -7.66
CA LYS A 94 -10.61 -23.75 -7.91
C LYS A 94 -9.64 -23.23 -9.00
N ALA A 95 -9.28 -21.96 -8.97
CA ALA A 95 -8.23 -21.42 -9.84
C ALA A 95 -6.88 -21.42 -9.12
N ASP A 96 -5.79 -21.55 -9.86
CA ASP A 96 -4.46 -21.28 -9.32
C ASP A 96 -4.31 -19.76 -9.11
N HIS A 97 -4.33 -19.35 -7.84
CA HIS A 97 -4.36 -17.94 -7.45
C HIS A 97 -2.96 -17.33 -7.26
N ALA A 98 -1.90 -18.14 -7.28
CA ALA A 98 -0.52 -17.70 -7.06
C ALA A 98 -0.04 -16.62 -8.05
N PRO A 99 -0.18 -16.78 -9.39
CA PRO A 99 0.26 -15.76 -10.34
C PRO A 99 -0.57 -14.46 -10.23
N LEU A 100 -1.86 -14.58 -9.92
CA LEU A 100 -2.74 -13.43 -9.72
C LEU A 100 -2.34 -12.64 -8.46
N MET A 101 -1.96 -13.34 -7.38
CA MET A 101 -1.42 -12.70 -6.19
C MET A 101 -0.13 -11.94 -6.50
N MET A 102 0.75 -12.54 -7.32
CA MET A 102 2.01 -11.89 -7.65
C MET A 102 1.80 -10.55 -8.35
N VAL A 103 0.89 -10.52 -9.32
CA VAL A 103 0.52 -9.28 -10.02
C VAL A 103 -0.09 -8.27 -9.06
N ALA A 104 -1.01 -8.70 -8.18
CA ALA A 104 -1.63 -7.84 -7.18
C ALA A 104 -0.59 -7.14 -6.28
N ILE A 105 0.39 -7.91 -5.80
CA ILE A 105 1.50 -7.41 -4.97
C ILE A 105 2.36 -6.41 -5.73
N LEU A 106 2.74 -6.70 -6.98
CA LEU A 106 3.57 -5.79 -7.79
C LEU A 106 2.87 -4.45 -8.03
N VAL A 107 1.56 -4.47 -8.34
CA VAL A 107 0.76 -3.25 -8.52
C VAL A 107 0.71 -2.43 -7.23
N ALA A 108 0.50 -3.09 -6.09
CA ALA A 108 0.44 -2.43 -4.79
C ALA A 108 1.80 -1.82 -4.40
N LEU A 109 2.91 -2.54 -4.62
CA LEU A 109 4.27 -2.06 -4.34
C LEU A 109 4.66 -0.87 -5.22
N ALA A 110 4.37 -0.94 -6.53
CA ALA A 110 4.62 0.17 -7.45
C ALA A 110 3.83 1.42 -7.02
N SER A 111 2.57 1.23 -6.61
CA SER A 111 1.71 2.32 -6.14
C SER A 111 2.22 2.92 -4.82
N CYS A 112 2.69 2.09 -3.88
CA CYS A 112 3.31 2.56 -2.64
C CYS A 112 4.55 3.42 -2.91
N TYR A 113 5.41 3.00 -3.84
CA TYR A 113 6.56 3.78 -4.27
C TYR A 113 6.16 5.15 -4.83
N LEU A 114 5.16 5.18 -5.71
CA LEU A 114 4.66 6.45 -6.28
C LEU A 114 4.10 7.38 -5.21
N ILE A 115 3.26 6.88 -4.31
CA ILE A 115 2.69 7.68 -3.21
C ILE A 115 3.81 8.23 -2.31
N LEU A 116 4.71 7.36 -1.84
CA LEU A 116 5.78 7.78 -0.92
C LEU A 116 6.74 8.76 -1.57
N SER A 117 7.12 8.54 -2.82
CA SER A 117 8.00 9.45 -3.55
C SER A 117 7.36 10.80 -3.81
N GLN A 118 6.07 10.84 -4.17
CA GLN A 118 5.32 12.09 -4.34
C GLN A 118 5.20 12.86 -3.03
N GLN A 119 4.80 12.19 -1.94
CA GLN A 119 4.65 12.81 -0.62
C GLN A 119 6.00 13.32 -0.10
N TYR A 120 7.08 12.59 -0.33
CA TYR A 120 8.41 13.03 0.05
C TYR A 120 8.87 14.26 -0.74
N ARG A 121 8.64 14.30 -2.06
CA ARG A 121 8.94 15.49 -2.89
C ARG A 121 8.16 16.71 -2.41
N ARG A 122 6.86 16.55 -2.10
CA ARG A 122 6.02 17.61 -1.53
C ARG A 122 6.58 18.09 -0.18
N TYR A 123 6.91 17.15 0.71
CA TYR A 123 7.52 17.45 2.01
C TYR A 123 8.82 18.26 1.88
N ILE A 124 9.76 17.85 1.00
CA ILE A 124 11.03 18.57 0.83
C ILE A 124 10.78 19.97 0.29
N LYS A 125 9.95 20.10 -0.74
CA LYS A 125 9.60 21.39 -1.33
C LYS A 125 8.97 22.34 -0.32
N GLU A 126 8.04 21.85 0.50
CA GLU A 126 7.31 22.66 1.48
C GLU A 126 8.13 23.02 2.72
N VAL A 127 9.00 22.12 3.20
CA VAL A 127 9.75 22.32 4.46
C VAL A 127 11.12 22.93 4.23
N TYR A 128 11.80 22.56 3.14
CA TYR A 128 13.18 22.97 2.86
C TYR A 128 13.29 23.94 1.67
N GLY A 129 12.23 24.11 0.87
CA GLY A 129 12.21 25.06 -0.25
C GLY A 129 13.09 24.68 -1.44
N ASP A 130 13.62 23.45 -1.46
CA ASP A 130 14.60 22.97 -2.45
C ASP A 130 14.06 21.76 -3.23
N GLU A 131 14.53 21.55 -4.46
CA GLU A 131 14.18 20.37 -5.26
C GLU A 131 15.24 19.29 -5.08
N HIS A 132 15.15 18.53 -3.98
CA HIS A 132 15.94 17.30 -3.86
C HIS A 132 15.24 16.12 -4.53
N GLY A 133 16.05 15.24 -5.11
CA GLY A 133 15.60 13.99 -5.71
C GLY A 133 14.91 13.05 -4.71
N ILE A 134 14.27 12.00 -5.25
CA ILE A 134 13.67 10.94 -4.42
C ILE A 134 14.77 10.31 -3.54
N PRO A 135 14.53 10.12 -2.24
CA PRO A 135 15.55 9.61 -1.35
C PRO A 135 15.83 8.14 -1.66
N LEU A 136 17.11 7.79 -1.70
CA LEU A 136 17.60 6.48 -2.12
C LEU A 136 16.95 5.32 -1.33
N TRP A 137 16.61 5.55 -0.07
CA TRP A 137 16.00 4.52 0.79
C TRP A 137 14.61 4.08 0.29
N ILE A 138 13.79 4.99 -0.28
CA ILE A 138 12.48 4.62 -0.83
C ILE A 138 12.68 3.69 -2.02
N ALA A 139 13.56 4.07 -2.95
CA ALA A 139 13.86 3.26 -4.12
C ALA A 139 14.51 1.92 -3.75
N GLY A 140 15.46 1.93 -2.82
CA GLY A 140 16.18 0.73 -2.37
C GLY A 140 15.27 -0.28 -1.68
N LEU A 141 14.37 0.17 -0.79
CA LEU A 141 13.41 -0.72 -0.13
C LEU A 141 12.40 -1.30 -1.13
N THR A 142 11.84 -0.49 -2.02
CA THR A 142 10.91 -1.01 -3.05
C THR A 142 11.61 -2.01 -3.96
N LEU A 143 12.84 -1.71 -4.41
CA LEU A 143 13.61 -2.62 -5.26
C LEU A 143 13.89 -3.95 -4.54
N LEU A 144 14.30 -3.90 -3.28
CA LEU A 144 14.53 -5.10 -2.47
C LEU A 144 13.27 -5.96 -2.37
N LEU A 145 12.12 -5.35 -2.08
CA LEU A 145 10.83 -6.05 -1.99
C LEU A 145 10.45 -6.69 -3.34
N VAL A 146 10.64 -5.97 -4.45
CA VAL A 146 10.39 -6.51 -5.80
C VAL A 146 11.30 -7.69 -6.12
N ILE A 147 12.60 -7.62 -5.78
CA ILE A 147 13.55 -8.71 -5.99
C ILE A 147 13.16 -9.93 -5.16
N MET A 148 12.86 -9.74 -3.86
CA MET A 148 12.43 -10.84 -2.99
C MET A 148 11.16 -11.51 -3.53
N HIS A 149 10.21 -10.71 -4.00
CA HIS A 149 8.96 -11.20 -4.58
C HIS A 149 9.18 -11.97 -5.88
N PHE A 150 10.09 -11.51 -6.73
CA PHE A 150 10.47 -12.21 -7.96
C PHE A 150 11.18 -13.53 -7.68
N LEU A 151 12.13 -13.55 -6.73
CA LEU A 151 12.82 -14.79 -6.32
C LEU A 151 11.86 -15.81 -5.72
N TYR A 152 10.90 -15.34 -4.92
CA TYR A 152 9.82 -16.20 -4.39
C TYR A 152 8.99 -16.80 -5.52
N GLY A 153 8.63 -16.00 -6.53
CA GLY A 153 7.86 -16.50 -7.66
C GLY A 153 8.62 -17.50 -8.53
N LEU A 154 9.92 -17.30 -8.74
CA LEU A 154 10.77 -18.30 -9.41
C LEU A 154 10.84 -19.61 -8.62
N ASN A 155 10.93 -19.54 -7.29
CA ASN A 155 10.97 -20.74 -6.45
C ASN A 155 9.67 -21.54 -6.56
N LEU A 156 8.51 -20.86 -6.58
CA LEU A 156 7.21 -21.50 -6.78
C LEU A 156 7.06 -22.23 -8.12
N VAL A 157 7.65 -21.68 -9.20
CA VAL A 157 7.62 -22.33 -10.52
C VAL A 157 8.53 -23.57 -10.57
N ASN A 158 9.58 -23.60 -9.74
CA ASN A 158 10.57 -24.66 -9.71
C ASN A 158 10.29 -25.77 -8.66
N SER A 159 9.19 -25.65 -7.89
CA SER A 159 8.77 -26.62 -6.87
C SER A 159 7.60 -27.47 -7.35
#